data_AF-A0A7Y7TYI7-F1
#
_entry.id   AF-A0A7Y7TYI7-F1
#
_cell.length_a   1.000
_cell.length_b   1.000
_cell.length_c   1.000
_cell.angle_alpha   90.00
_cell.angle_beta   90.00
_cell.angle_gamma   90.00
#
_symmetry.space_group_name_H-M   'P 1'
#
loop_
_entity.id
_entity.type
_entity.pdbx_description
1 polymer ?
#
loop_
_entity_poly.entity_id
_entity_poly.type
_entity_poly.pdbx_seq_one_letter_code
_entity_poly.pdbx_strand_id
1 'polypeptide(L)'
;MKKVYILILLLSVILCNSKLQAQEKNYKEGSTWSVSFVKANANMGKDYLNSLKGTWKAVHDEAVKEGIIVSYKILSGMASNPEDWDIMLMVEYKSLASIEGNDDKWDAIYKNIVGNDESMKKLNETRANMRSIYGGKLLREIIYK
;
A
#
# COMPACT_ATOMS: atom_id res chain seq x y z
N MET A 1 13.94 -45.24 -37.51
CA MET A 1 13.32 -43.90 -37.42
C MET A 1 12.66 -43.62 -36.07
N LYS A 2 11.69 -44.41 -35.58
CA LYS A 2 11.05 -44.22 -34.24
C LYS A 2 12.03 -44.09 -33.05
N LYS A 3 13.09 -44.90 -33.01
CA LYS A 3 14.12 -44.82 -31.95
C LYS A 3 14.93 -43.52 -31.95
N VAL A 4 15.08 -42.88 -33.11
CA VAL A 4 15.79 -41.59 -33.24
C VAL A 4 14.92 -40.45 -32.71
N TYR A 5 13.61 -40.47 -32.97
CA TYR A 5 12.67 -39.50 -32.41
C TYR A 5 12.55 -39.59 -30.89
N ILE A 6 12.56 -40.80 -30.34
CA ILE A 6 12.55 -41.02 -28.87
C ILE A 6 13.82 -40.46 -28.22
N LEU A 7 14.98 -40.64 -28.86
CA LEU A 7 16.26 -40.13 -28.35
C LEU A 7 16.31 -38.59 -28.39
N ILE A 8 15.79 -37.98 -29.45
CA ILE A 8 15.70 -36.51 -29.59
C ILE A 8 14.74 -35.93 -28.54
N LEU A 9 13.59 -36.59 -28.29
CA LEU A 9 12.62 -36.16 -27.28
C LEU A 9 13.22 -36.23 -25.85
N LEU A 10 13.96 -37.30 -25.54
CA LEU A 10 14.66 -37.45 -24.26
C LEU A 10 15.76 -36.38 -24.08
N LEU A 11 16.49 -36.03 -25.14
CA LEU A 11 17.51 -34.98 -25.10
C LEU A 11 16.90 -33.58 -24.86
N SER A 12 15.72 -33.30 -25.43
CA SER A 12 15.00 -32.04 -25.21
C SER A 12 14.46 -31.88 -23.77
N VAL A 13 14.08 -32.99 -23.11
CA VAL A 13 13.63 -32.95 -21.71
C VAL A 13 14.79 -32.67 -20.75
N ILE A 14 16.01 -33.13 -21.08
CA ILE A 14 17.20 -32.89 -20.28
C ILE A 14 17.68 -31.43 -20.40
N LEU A 15 17.55 -30.83 -21.60
CA LEU A 15 17.93 -29.42 -21.83
C LEU A 15 16.96 -28.41 -21.19
N CYS A 16 15.70 -28.78 -20.92
CA CYS A 16 14.75 -27.94 -20.17
C CYS A 16 14.99 -27.94 -18.65
N ASN A 17 15.91 -28.76 -18.13
CA ASN A 17 16.25 -28.80 -16.70
C ASN A 17 17.39 -27.84 -16.32
N SER A 18 17.77 -26.89 -17.18
CA SER A 18 18.50 -25.72 -16.71
C SER A 18 17.59 -24.97 -15.75
N LYS A 19 17.64 -25.34 -14.47
CA LYS A 19 17.13 -24.55 -13.37
C LYS A 19 17.64 -23.15 -13.65
N LEU A 20 16.73 -22.23 -14.00
CA LEU A 20 17.00 -20.81 -13.85
C LEU A 20 17.64 -20.69 -12.48
N GLN A 21 18.92 -20.40 -12.41
CA GLN A 21 19.52 -19.96 -11.18
C GLN A 21 18.83 -18.64 -10.89
N ALA A 22 17.73 -18.69 -10.14
CA ALA A 22 17.24 -17.54 -9.45
C ALA A 22 18.46 -17.01 -8.70
N GLN A 23 18.97 -15.84 -9.09
CA GLN A 23 20.05 -15.19 -8.37
C GLN A 23 19.67 -15.24 -6.90
N GLU A 24 20.48 -15.91 -6.08
CA GLU A 24 20.27 -15.91 -4.65
C GLU A 24 20.42 -14.48 -4.17
N LYS A 25 19.31 -13.75 -4.09
CA LYS A 25 19.28 -12.44 -3.49
C LYS A 25 19.70 -12.61 -2.02
N ASN A 26 20.60 -11.75 -1.54
CA ASN A 26 20.96 -11.65 -0.11
C ASN A 26 19.86 -10.98 0.72
N TYR A 27 18.66 -10.82 0.14
CA TYR A 27 17.49 -10.27 0.77
C TYR A 27 16.24 -11.03 0.31
N LYS A 28 15.19 -10.97 1.11
CA LYS A 28 13.83 -11.37 0.78
C LYS A 28 12.91 -10.15 0.78
N GLU A 29 11.82 -10.29 0.08
CA GLU A 29 10.75 -9.31 0.05
C GLU A 29 9.81 -9.49 1.25
N GLY A 30 9.50 -8.41 1.94
CA GLY A 30 8.61 -8.36 3.11
C GLY A 30 7.23 -7.79 2.79
N SER A 31 6.66 -7.08 3.78
CA SER A 31 5.36 -6.41 3.65
C SER A 31 5.37 -5.38 2.52
N THR A 32 4.18 -5.02 2.04
CA THR A 32 3.98 -3.98 1.03
C THR A 32 3.33 -2.76 1.67
N TRP A 33 3.91 -1.59 1.45
CA TRP A 33 3.43 -0.32 1.99
C TRP A 33 2.77 0.53 0.91
N SER A 34 1.52 0.92 1.14
CA SER A 34 0.90 2.03 0.43
C SER A 34 1.20 3.33 1.17
N VAL A 35 1.83 4.28 0.49
CA VAL A 35 2.29 5.54 1.05
C VAL A 35 1.63 6.70 0.32
N SER A 36 1.09 7.66 1.07
CA SER A 36 0.59 8.94 0.55
C SER A 36 1.38 10.09 1.13
N PHE A 37 1.85 10.99 0.26
CA PHE A 37 2.54 12.21 0.62
C PHE A 37 1.56 13.38 0.62
N VAL A 38 1.51 14.11 1.73
CA VAL A 38 0.53 15.16 1.98
C VAL A 38 1.24 16.42 2.44
N LYS A 39 0.83 17.54 1.86
CA LYS A 39 1.24 18.87 2.28
C LYS A 39 0.05 19.56 2.94
N ALA A 40 0.16 19.91 4.22
CA ALA A 40 -0.83 20.77 4.84
C ALA A 40 -0.77 22.19 4.25
N ASN A 41 -1.94 22.82 4.06
CA ASN A 41 -2.01 24.23 3.69
C ASN A 41 -1.53 25.11 4.86
N ALA A 42 -1.21 26.37 4.58
CA ALA A 42 -0.71 27.31 5.58
C ALA A 42 -1.59 27.34 6.83
N ASN A 43 -1.00 27.09 8.00
CA ASN A 43 -1.65 27.01 9.31
C ASN A 43 -2.68 25.88 9.50
N MET A 44 -2.83 24.95 8.55
CA MET A 44 -3.83 23.87 8.61
C MET A 44 -3.28 22.53 9.12
N GLY A 45 -1.99 22.42 9.43
CA GLY A 45 -1.36 21.15 9.80
C GLY A 45 -2.03 20.45 11.00
N LYS A 46 -2.30 21.21 12.08
CA LYS A 46 -2.98 20.69 13.27
C LYS A 46 -4.40 20.24 12.96
N ASP A 47 -5.14 21.04 12.20
CA ASP A 47 -6.54 20.75 11.86
C ASP A 47 -6.66 19.53 10.96
N TYR A 48 -5.75 19.41 9.99
CA TYR A 48 -5.67 18.22 9.15
C TYR A 48 -5.37 16.96 9.97
N LEU A 49 -4.35 16.98 10.83
CA LEU A 49 -4.01 15.84 11.70
C LEU A 49 -5.17 15.46 12.63
N ASN A 50 -5.85 16.45 13.22
CA ASN A 50 -7.05 16.22 14.03
C ASN A 50 -8.18 15.57 13.22
N SER A 51 -8.37 15.99 11.97
CA SER A 51 -9.37 15.41 11.06
C SER A 51 -9.13 13.93 10.78
N LEU A 52 -7.87 13.45 10.86
CA LEU A 52 -7.53 12.05 10.62
C LEU A 52 -8.03 11.13 11.73
N LYS A 53 -8.09 11.62 12.99
CA LYS A 53 -8.42 10.81 14.16
C LYS A 53 -9.79 10.11 14.04
N GLY A 54 -10.82 10.88 13.70
CA GLY A 54 -12.20 10.38 13.68
C GLY A 54 -12.59 9.61 12.42
N THR A 55 -11.73 9.57 11.41
CA THR A 55 -12.07 8.96 10.11
C THR A 55 -10.94 8.06 9.64
N TRP A 56 -9.82 8.63 9.16
CA TRP A 56 -8.72 7.84 8.61
C TRP A 56 -8.16 6.85 9.63
N LYS A 57 -7.84 7.28 10.85
CA LYS A 57 -7.38 6.39 11.92
C LYS A 57 -8.44 5.34 12.28
N ALA A 58 -9.68 5.76 12.51
CA ALA A 58 -10.75 4.83 12.88
C ALA A 58 -10.97 3.74 11.80
N VAL A 59 -10.97 4.12 10.52
CA VAL A 59 -11.04 3.20 9.38
C VAL A 59 -9.91 2.18 9.39
N HIS A 60 -8.67 2.64 9.60
CA HIS A 60 -7.52 1.74 9.59
C HIS A 60 -7.39 0.91 10.87
N ASP A 61 -7.89 1.39 12.01
CA ASP A 61 -8.03 0.59 13.23
C ASP A 61 -8.95 -0.61 13.00
N GLU A 62 -10.07 -0.42 12.31
CA GLU A 62 -10.98 -1.53 11.99
C GLU A 62 -10.38 -2.46 10.93
N ALA A 63 -9.73 -1.92 9.91
CA ALA A 63 -9.06 -2.73 8.88
C ALA A 63 -7.95 -3.62 9.46
N VAL A 64 -7.24 -3.17 10.51
CA VAL A 64 -6.30 -4.01 11.27
C VAL A 64 -7.05 -5.13 12.01
N LYS A 65 -8.16 -4.84 12.68
CA LYS A 65 -8.96 -5.85 13.40
C LYS A 65 -9.51 -6.92 12.46
N GLU A 66 -9.96 -6.52 11.28
CA GLU A 66 -10.46 -7.44 10.25
C GLU A 66 -9.34 -8.18 9.48
N GLY A 67 -8.07 -7.87 9.77
CA GLY A 67 -6.91 -8.50 9.14
C GLY A 67 -6.71 -8.12 7.67
N ILE A 68 -7.33 -7.03 7.21
CA ILE A 68 -7.18 -6.50 5.84
C ILE A 68 -5.78 -5.90 5.67
N ILE A 69 -5.31 -5.20 6.70
CA ILE A 69 -3.98 -4.58 6.76
C ILE A 69 -3.22 -5.09 7.99
N VAL A 70 -1.89 -5.08 7.92
CA VAL A 70 -1.00 -5.48 9.01
C VAL A 70 -0.88 -4.35 10.03
N SER A 71 -0.63 -3.14 9.54
CA SER A 71 -0.47 -1.95 10.37
C SER A 71 -0.68 -0.68 9.55
N TYR A 72 -0.63 0.48 10.20
CA TYR A 72 -0.56 1.77 9.52
C TYR A 72 0.24 2.76 10.37
N LYS A 73 0.74 3.83 9.74
CA LYS A 73 1.51 4.89 10.40
C LYS A 73 1.12 6.27 9.86
N ILE A 74 1.19 7.27 10.73
CA ILE A 74 1.14 8.69 10.37
C ILE A 74 2.46 9.29 10.81
N LEU A 75 3.24 9.80 9.86
CA LEU A 75 4.47 10.55 10.13
C LEU A 75 4.21 12.01 9.77
N SER A 76 4.71 12.93 10.58
CA SER A 76 4.69 14.36 10.28
C SER A 76 6.05 14.96 10.63
N GLY A 77 6.50 15.90 9.81
CA GLY A 77 7.79 16.55 9.96
C GLY A 77 7.84 17.88 9.21
N MET A 78 9.01 18.51 9.21
CA MET A 78 9.23 19.73 8.43
C MET A 78 9.45 19.37 6.97
N ALA A 79 8.79 20.09 6.08
CA ALA A 79 9.08 20.04 4.65
C ALA A 79 10.49 20.60 4.38
N SER A 80 11.25 19.93 3.52
CA SER A 80 12.64 20.29 3.20
C SER A 80 12.73 21.57 2.36
N ASN A 81 11.66 21.90 1.63
CA ASN A 81 11.51 23.10 0.80
C ASN A 81 10.01 23.42 0.60
N PRO A 82 9.64 24.57 -0.01
CA PRO A 82 8.23 24.95 -0.23
C PRO A 82 7.40 23.95 -1.05
N GLU A 83 8.04 23.23 -1.97
CA GLU A 83 7.45 22.21 -2.84
C GLU A 83 7.62 20.79 -2.27
N ASP A 84 7.82 20.66 -0.95
CA ASP A 84 7.93 19.39 -0.24
C ASP A 84 6.72 19.16 0.69
N TRP A 85 6.40 17.89 0.92
CA TRP A 85 5.33 17.45 1.81
C TRP A 85 5.78 17.47 3.27
N ASP A 86 4.84 17.47 4.21
CA ASP A 86 5.12 17.50 5.66
C ASP A 86 4.39 16.41 6.44
N ILE A 87 3.53 15.62 5.77
CA ILE A 87 2.78 14.51 6.36
C ILE A 87 2.85 13.30 5.42
N MET A 88 3.12 12.13 5.99
CA MET A 88 3.10 10.85 5.30
C MET A 88 2.10 9.91 5.97
N LEU A 89 1.17 9.38 5.16
CA LEU A 89 0.22 8.35 5.59
C LEU A 89 0.66 7.02 5.01
N MET A 90 0.80 6.01 5.84
CA MET A 90 1.34 4.71 5.45
C MET A 90 0.39 3.60 5.87
N VAL A 91 0.13 2.66 4.97
CA VAL A 91 -0.70 1.48 5.21
C VAL A 91 0.09 0.24 4.81
N GLU A 92 0.26 -0.69 5.74
CA GLU A 92 1.02 -1.92 5.56
C GLU A 92 0.09 -3.08 5.20
N TYR A 93 0.34 -3.70 4.07
CA TYR A 93 -0.31 -4.92 3.62
C TYR A 93 0.69 -6.07 3.69
N LYS A 94 0.18 -7.28 3.94
CA LYS A 94 1.02 -8.49 3.98
C LYS A 94 1.76 -8.73 2.65
N SER A 95 1.16 -8.37 1.52
CA SER A 95 1.74 -8.49 0.18
C SER A 95 0.98 -7.63 -0.83
N LEU A 96 1.47 -7.51 -2.07
CA LEU A 96 0.70 -6.84 -3.15
C LEU A 96 -0.64 -7.54 -3.40
N ALA A 97 -0.68 -8.88 -3.35
CA ALA A 97 -1.91 -9.63 -3.57
C ALA A 97 -2.96 -9.39 -2.46
N SER A 98 -2.53 -8.95 -1.28
CA SER A 98 -3.43 -8.64 -0.16
C SER A 98 -4.11 -7.28 -0.30
N ILE A 99 -3.63 -6.43 -1.21
CA ILE A 99 -4.28 -5.14 -1.53
C ILE A 99 -5.58 -5.41 -2.28
N GLU A 100 -5.56 -6.41 -3.16
CA GLU A 100 -6.71 -6.82 -3.96
C GLU A 100 -7.65 -7.73 -3.15
N GLY A 101 -8.95 -7.66 -3.43
CA GLY A 101 -9.93 -8.64 -2.92
C GLY A 101 -10.53 -8.36 -1.55
N ASN A 102 -10.42 -7.13 -1.03
CA ASN A 102 -11.10 -6.71 0.20
C ASN A 102 -12.01 -5.50 0.01
N ASP A 103 -12.41 -5.19 -1.24
CA ASP A 103 -13.20 -4.00 -1.58
C ASP A 103 -14.50 -3.93 -0.80
N ASP A 104 -15.28 -5.02 -0.76
CA ASP A 104 -16.53 -5.10 0.01
C ASP A 104 -16.33 -4.81 1.51
N LYS A 105 -15.20 -5.25 2.07
CA LYS A 105 -14.88 -5.01 3.49
C LYS A 105 -14.46 -3.56 3.73
N TRP A 106 -13.63 -3.01 2.84
CA TRP A 106 -13.28 -1.60 2.89
C TRP A 106 -14.53 -0.73 2.80
N ASP A 107 -15.44 -1.02 1.87
CA ASP A 107 -16.70 -0.31 1.70
C ASP A 107 -17.57 -0.41 2.96
N ALA A 108 -17.67 -1.59 3.57
CA ALA A 108 -18.39 -1.78 4.83
C ALA A 108 -17.79 -0.94 5.97
N ILE A 109 -16.46 -0.93 6.12
CA ILE A 109 -15.76 -0.12 7.13
C ILE A 109 -15.98 1.37 6.90
N TYR A 110 -15.79 1.86 5.66
CA TYR A 110 -16.00 3.26 5.30
C TYR A 110 -17.45 3.68 5.56
N LYS A 111 -18.42 2.86 5.15
CA LYS A 111 -19.84 3.11 5.36
C LYS A 111 -20.19 3.20 6.85
N ASN A 112 -19.60 2.34 7.67
CA ASN A 112 -19.84 2.33 9.11
C ASN A 112 -19.24 3.55 9.83
N ILE A 113 -18.05 3.98 9.42
CA ILE A 113 -17.28 4.99 10.17
C ILE A 113 -17.49 6.40 9.62
N VAL A 114 -17.51 6.57 8.30
CA VAL A 114 -17.66 7.87 7.65
C VAL A 114 -19.10 8.13 7.21
N GLY A 115 -19.83 7.09 6.84
CA GLY A 115 -21.22 7.17 6.42
C GLY A 115 -21.38 6.99 4.92
N ASN A 116 -22.36 7.68 4.33
CA ASN A 116 -22.68 7.56 2.91
C ASN A 116 -21.73 8.39 2.02
N ASP A 117 -21.94 8.29 0.70
CA ASP A 117 -21.15 9.00 -0.31
C ASP A 117 -21.15 10.52 -0.13
N GLU A 118 -22.25 11.09 0.38
CA GLU A 118 -22.36 12.52 0.66
C GLU A 118 -21.44 12.94 1.81
N SER A 119 -21.41 12.16 2.91
CA SER A 119 -20.48 12.37 4.02
C SER A 119 -19.03 12.25 3.57
N MET A 120 -18.72 11.25 2.72
CA MET A 120 -17.39 11.07 2.12
C MET A 120 -16.99 12.27 1.27
N LYS A 121 -17.89 12.75 0.41
CA LYS A 121 -17.68 13.91 -0.44
C LYS A 121 -17.40 15.16 0.41
N LYS A 122 -18.24 15.44 1.40
CA LYS A 122 -18.09 16.59 2.30
C LYS A 122 -16.79 16.53 3.11
N LEU A 123 -16.39 15.34 3.56
CA LEU A 123 -15.11 15.13 4.23
C LEU A 123 -13.93 15.49 3.30
N ASN A 124 -14.00 15.05 2.03
CA ASN A 124 -12.98 15.35 1.03
C ASN A 124 -12.93 16.83 0.66
N GLU A 125 -14.07 17.49 0.48
CA GLU A 125 -14.16 18.94 0.28
C GLU A 125 -13.55 19.72 1.45
N THR A 126 -13.87 19.31 2.68
CA THR A 126 -13.31 19.90 3.90
C THR A 126 -11.78 19.73 3.91
N ARG A 127 -11.28 18.54 3.56
CA ARG A 127 -9.83 18.26 3.49
C ARG A 127 -9.12 18.96 2.35
N ALA A 128 -9.77 19.24 1.22
CA ALA A 128 -9.17 19.98 0.12
C ALA A 128 -8.75 21.40 0.55
N ASN A 129 -9.48 22.00 1.49
CA ASN A 129 -9.12 23.29 2.07
C ASN A 129 -7.97 23.19 3.10
N MET A 130 -7.70 21.99 3.62
CA MET A 130 -6.69 21.76 4.65
C MET A 130 -5.35 21.27 4.09
N ARG A 131 -5.34 20.64 2.92
CA ARG A 131 -4.15 19.96 2.39
C ARG A 131 -4.15 19.81 0.87
N SER A 132 -2.95 19.58 0.35
CA SER A 132 -2.68 19.11 -1.00
C SER A 132 -2.08 17.70 -0.97
N ILE A 133 -2.41 16.88 -1.97
CA ILE A 133 -1.84 15.54 -2.14
C ILE A 133 -0.67 15.64 -3.12
N TYR A 134 0.52 15.27 -2.67
CA TYR A 134 1.75 15.34 -3.46
C TYR A 134 2.05 14.03 -4.20
N GLY A 135 1.22 13.02 -3.97
CA GLY A 135 1.26 11.73 -4.65
C GLY A 135 1.34 10.58 -3.67
N GLY A 136 1.75 9.42 -4.20
CA GLY A 136 1.90 8.23 -3.40
C GLY A 136 2.80 7.20 -4.06
N LYS A 137 3.12 6.14 -3.31
CA LYS A 137 3.95 5.03 -3.76
C LYS A 137 3.40 3.72 -3.20
N LEU A 138 3.53 2.65 -3.98
CA LEU A 138 3.52 1.30 -3.48
C LEU A 138 4.97 0.84 -3.33
N LEU A 139 5.35 0.48 -2.12
CA LEU A 139 6.70 0.10 -1.75
C LEU A 139 6.68 -1.32 -1.20
N ARG A 140 7.78 -2.05 -1.37
CA ARG A 140 7.95 -3.37 -0.78
C ARG A 140 9.16 -3.38 0.11
N GLU A 141 9.01 -3.94 1.30
CA GLU A 141 10.11 -4.07 2.24
C GLU A 141 11.18 -5.00 1.70
N ILE A 142 12.43 -4.62 1.95
CA ILE A 142 13.62 -5.42 1.68
C ILE A 142 14.17 -5.87 3.01
N ILE A 143 14.20 -7.18 3.23
CA ILE A 143 14.67 -7.81 4.46
C ILE A 143 15.93 -8.60 4.12
N TYR A 144 17.08 -8.18 4.64
CA TYR A 144 18.32 -8.93 4.44
C TYR A 144 18.27 -10.30 5.15
N LYS A 145 18.94 -11.29 4.55
CA LYS A 145 19.08 -12.64 5.11
C LYS A 145 19.95 -12.66 6.36
#